data_AF-A0AAJ3F389-F1
#
_entry.id   AF-A0AAJ3F389-F1
#
_cell.length_a   1.000
_cell.length_b   1.000
_cell.length_c   1.000
_cell.angle_alpha   90.00
_cell.angle_beta   90.00
_cell.angle_gamma   90.00
#
_symmetry.space_group_name_H-M   'P 1'
#
loop_
_entity.id
_entity.type
_entity.pdbx_description
1 polymer ?
#
loop_
_entity_poly.entity_id
_entity_poly.type
_entity_poly.pdbx_seq_one_letter_code
_entity_poly.pdbx_strand_id
1 'polypeptide(L)'
;MTKLSDYCRQAIATKYLGPTDYRGARVVAVTEGGHRKIISWDHELNITNNHAVAASILFENMGWHKYADLVMGSTKDGYVFVQVPKVAS
;
A
#
# COMPACT_ATOMS: atom_id res chain seq x y z
N MET A 1 7.52 13.85 21.12
CA MET A 1 6.48 12.80 21.00
C MET A 1 5.65 13.13 19.78
N THR A 2 5.69 12.31 18.73
CA THR A 2 4.91 12.52 17.50
C THR A 2 3.42 12.43 17.83
N LYS A 3 2.62 13.45 17.45
CA LYS A 3 1.18 13.43 17.71
C LYS A 3 0.50 12.52 16.69
N LEU A 4 -0.61 11.89 17.06
CA LEU A 4 -1.42 11.05 16.15
C LEU A 4 -1.77 11.77 14.84
N SER A 5 -2.06 13.07 14.91
CA SER A 5 -2.35 13.92 13.74
C SER A 5 -1.23 14.01 12.72
N ASP A 6 0.01 13.74 13.12
CA ASP A 6 1.18 13.97 12.27
C ASP A 6 1.39 12.81 11.27
N TYR A 7 0.77 11.65 11.52
CA TYR A 7 0.90 10.43 10.71
C TYR A 7 -0.42 9.67 10.45
N CYS A 8 -1.46 9.88 11.24
CA CYS A 8 -2.75 9.19 11.05
C CYS A 8 -3.56 9.86 9.93
N ARG A 9 -3.26 9.51 8.67
CA ARG A 9 -4.00 9.99 7.50
C ARG A 9 -5.05 8.96 7.06
N GLN A 10 -4.79 8.24 5.97
CA GLN A 10 -5.67 7.21 5.45
C GLN A 10 -4.89 5.90 5.35
N ALA A 11 -5.61 4.79 5.49
CA ALA A 11 -5.09 3.47 5.17
C ALA A 11 -4.96 3.30 3.65
N ILE A 12 -4.07 2.41 3.23
CA ILE A 12 -3.96 1.94 1.85
C ILE A 12 -4.45 0.50 1.80
N ALA A 13 -5.55 0.25 1.09
CA ALA A 13 -6.02 -1.09 0.81
C ALA A 13 -5.43 -1.56 -0.52
N THR A 14 -5.06 -2.83 -0.59
CA THR A 14 -4.53 -3.46 -1.80
C THR A 14 -5.35 -4.68 -2.19
N LYS A 15 -5.51 -4.88 -3.50
CA LYS A 15 -6.26 -6.02 -4.06
C LYS A 15 -5.53 -6.58 -5.27
N TYR A 16 -5.42 -7.90 -5.31
CA TYR A 16 -4.97 -8.62 -6.51
C TYR A 16 -6.09 -8.65 -7.54
N LEU A 17 -5.76 -8.32 -8.78
CA LEU A 17 -6.63 -8.50 -9.94
C LEU A 17 -5.96 -9.52 -10.86
N GLY A 18 -6.67 -10.63 -11.06
CA GLY A 18 -6.26 -11.68 -11.99
C GLY A 18 -6.08 -11.17 -13.42
N PRO A 19 -5.36 -11.93 -14.25
CA PRO A 19 -5.23 -11.62 -15.66
C PRO A 19 -6.61 -11.70 -16.34
N THR A 20 -6.80 -10.88 -17.37
CA THR A 20 -7.95 -10.91 -18.28
C THR A 20 -7.43 -10.99 -19.71
N ASP A 21 -8.30 -11.16 -20.70
CA ASP A 21 -7.93 -11.36 -22.11
C ASP A 21 -7.01 -10.27 -22.70
N TYR A 22 -7.02 -9.08 -22.13
CA TYR A 22 -6.28 -7.90 -22.60
C TYR A 22 -5.38 -7.24 -21.53
N ARG A 23 -5.30 -7.80 -20.30
CA ARG A 23 -4.49 -7.24 -19.21
C ARG A 23 -3.86 -8.34 -18.37
N GLY A 24 -2.56 -8.22 -18.11
CA GLY A 24 -1.88 -9.07 -17.16
C GLY A 24 -2.40 -8.94 -15.73
N ALA A 25 -1.99 -9.89 -14.90
CA ALA A 25 -2.19 -9.86 -13.46
C ALA A 25 -1.56 -8.59 -12.86
N ARG A 26 -2.19 -8.02 -11.84
CA ARG A 26 -1.77 -6.75 -11.25
C ARG A 26 -2.28 -6.58 -9.84
N VAL A 27 -1.64 -5.69 -9.08
CA VAL A 27 -2.13 -5.23 -7.79
C VAL A 27 -2.61 -3.79 -7.92
N VAL A 28 -3.73 -3.49 -7.29
CA VAL A 28 -4.24 -2.12 -7.15
C VAL A 28 -4.14 -1.72 -5.68
N ALA A 29 -3.47 -0.61 -5.41
CA ALA A 29 -3.45 0.07 -4.12
C ALA A 29 -4.39 1.29 -4.17
N VAL A 30 -5.22 1.49 -3.14
CA VAL A 30 -6.21 2.58 -3.06
C VAL A 30 -6.25 3.16 -1.65
N THR A 31 -6.39 4.48 -1.54
CA THR A 31 -6.77 5.17 -0.29
C THR A 31 -8.27 5.46 -0.27
N GLU A 32 -8.85 5.65 0.92
CA GLU A 32 -10.26 6.08 1.06
C GLU A 32 -10.56 7.41 0.35
N GLY A 33 -9.55 8.27 0.14
CA GLY A 33 -9.68 9.50 -0.64
C GLY A 33 -9.75 9.31 -2.15
N GLY A 34 -9.70 8.06 -2.65
CA GLY A 34 -9.78 7.73 -4.07
C GLY A 34 -8.45 7.78 -4.83
N HIS A 35 -7.33 8.06 -4.16
CA HIS A 35 -6.01 7.97 -4.77
C HIS A 35 -5.68 6.50 -5.04
N ARG A 36 -5.18 6.19 -6.24
CA ARG A 36 -4.92 4.81 -6.65
C ARG A 36 -3.59 4.65 -7.36
N LYS A 37 -2.97 3.49 -7.19
CA LYS A 37 -1.83 3.03 -7.98
C LYS A 37 -2.07 1.61 -8.46
N ILE A 38 -1.75 1.33 -9.72
CA ILE A 38 -1.83 0.00 -10.33
C ILE A 38 -0.42 -0.40 -10.72
N ILE A 39 0.00 -1.59 -10.29
CA ILE A 39 1.32 -2.16 -10.58
C ILE A 39 1.12 -3.56 -11.16
N SER A 40 1.84 -3.87 -12.23
CA SER A 40 1.85 -5.22 -12.81
C SER A 40 2.35 -6.24 -11.79
N TRP A 41 1.80 -7.45 -11.84
CA TRP A 41 2.28 -8.54 -11.00
C TRP A 41 3.72 -8.91 -11.38
N ASP A 42 4.60 -8.91 -10.40
CA ASP A 42 5.97 -9.38 -10.54
C ASP A 42 6.04 -10.85 -10.10
N HIS A 43 6.44 -11.72 -11.02
CA HIS A 43 6.53 -13.16 -10.79
C HIS A 43 7.76 -13.56 -9.98
N GLU A 44 8.74 -12.67 -9.80
CA GLU A 44 9.91 -12.90 -8.93
C GLU A 44 9.58 -12.60 -7.46
N LEU A 45 8.52 -11.83 -7.20
CA LEU A 45 8.07 -11.48 -5.86
C LEU A 45 6.98 -12.42 -5.36
N ASN A 46 6.99 -12.68 -4.05
CA ASN A 46 5.86 -13.36 -3.40
C ASN A 46 4.61 -12.46 -3.34
N ILE A 47 3.49 -13.04 -2.90
CA ILE A 47 2.19 -12.34 -2.83
C ILE A 47 2.29 -11.08 -1.96
N THR A 48 2.80 -11.22 -0.74
CA THR A 48 2.89 -10.11 0.21
C THR A 48 3.75 -8.97 -0.32
N ASN A 49 4.88 -9.28 -0.95
CA ASN A 49 5.80 -8.28 -1.50
C ASN A 49 5.20 -7.53 -2.69
N ASN A 50 4.46 -8.21 -3.57
CA ASN A 50 3.72 -7.55 -4.65
C ASN A 50 2.75 -6.47 -4.11
N HIS A 51 2.04 -6.81 -3.03
CA HIS A 51 1.14 -5.88 -2.36
C HIS A 51 1.87 -4.74 -1.65
N ALA A 52 2.97 -5.05 -0.95
CA ALA A 52 3.79 -4.07 -0.25
C ALA A 52 4.40 -3.05 -1.22
N VAL A 53 4.89 -3.48 -2.39
CA VAL A 53 5.42 -2.60 -3.44
C VAL A 53 4.33 -1.64 -3.94
N ALA A 54 3.13 -2.14 -4.25
CA ALA A 54 2.03 -1.29 -4.70
C ALA A 54 1.62 -0.25 -3.64
N ALA A 55 1.58 -0.64 -2.36
CA ALA A 55 1.30 0.25 -1.26
C ALA A 55 2.42 1.28 -1.02
N SER A 56 3.69 0.87 -1.05
CA SER A 56 4.85 1.77 -0.87
C SER A 56 4.90 2.84 -1.95
N ILE A 57 4.68 2.47 -3.21
CA ILE A 57 4.66 3.44 -4.31
C ILE A 57 3.54 4.47 -4.12
N LEU A 58 2.34 4.04 -3.70
CA LEU A 58 1.26 4.98 -3.41
C LEU A 58 1.59 5.87 -2.21
N PHE A 59 2.14 5.30 -1.15
CA PHE A 59 2.59 6.00 0.06
C PHE A 59 3.66 7.06 -0.24
N GLU A 60 4.60 6.74 -1.13
CA GLU A 60 5.63 7.65 -1.62
C GLU A 60 5.07 8.78 -2.47
N ASN A 61 4.18 8.46 -3.42
CA ASN A 61 3.50 9.46 -4.26
C ASN A 61 2.68 10.47 -3.44
N MET A 62 2.11 10.02 -2.32
CA MET A 62 1.38 10.90 -1.40
C MET A 62 2.30 11.72 -0.49
N GLY A 63 3.61 11.46 -0.51
CA GLY A 63 4.60 12.14 0.34
C GLY A 63 4.54 11.75 1.82
N TRP A 64 3.77 10.72 2.17
CA TRP A 64 3.50 10.36 3.57
C TRP A 64 4.70 9.67 4.25
N HIS A 65 5.54 9.00 3.48
CA HIS A 65 6.81 8.39 3.91
C HIS A 65 7.79 9.34 4.63
N LYS A 66 7.60 10.65 4.46
CA LYS A 66 8.39 11.68 5.15
C LYS A 66 8.05 11.78 6.64
N TYR A 67 6.86 11.34 7.03
CA TYR A 67 6.30 11.54 8.37
C TYR A 67 6.01 10.24 9.12
N ALA A 68 5.89 9.13 8.40
CA ALA A 68 5.44 7.85 8.95
C ALA A 68 6.16 6.67 8.29
N ASP A 69 6.08 5.51 8.94
CA ASP A 69 6.34 4.21 8.33
C ASP A 69 5.02 3.47 8.11
N LEU A 70 5.05 2.38 7.34
CA LEU A 70 3.89 1.51 7.12
C LEU A 70 4.03 0.20 7.87
N VAL A 71 2.95 -0.22 8.52
CA VAL A 71 2.73 -1.60 8.94
C VAL A 71 1.54 -2.18 8.18
N MET A 72 1.48 -3.51 8.05
CA MET A 72 0.47 -4.17 7.23
C MET A 72 -0.18 -5.36 7.93
N GLY A 73 -1.40 -5.66 7.49
CA GLY A 73 -2.14 -6.87 7.85
C GLY A 73 -2.92 -7.42 6.65
N SER A 74 -3.02 -8.75 6.56
CA SER A 74 -3.86 -9.41 5.57
C SER A 74 -5.34 -9.26 5.89
N THR A 75 -6.17 -9.20 4.86
CA THR A 75 -7.61 -9.29 4.93
C THR A 75 -8.09 -10.44 4.05
N LYS A 76 -9.40 -10.71 4.05
CA LYS A 76 -9.99 -11.71 3.15
C LYS A 76 -9.78 -11.39 1.65
N ASP A 77 -9.61 -10.12 1.30
CA ASP A 77 -9.60 -9.62 -0.09
C ASP A 77 -8.22 -9.08 -0.53
N GLY A 78 -7.22 -9.09 0.35
CA GLY A 78 -5.89 -8.54 0.08
C GLY A 78 -5.17 -8.10 1.34
N TYR A 79 -4.63 -6.88 1.35
CA TYR A 79 -3.90 -6.34 2.50
C TYR A 79 -4.26 -4.88 2.75
N VAL A 80 -4.19 -4.46 4.02
CA VAL A 80 -4.32 -3.07 4.44
C VAL A 80 -3.03 -2.61 5.09
N PHE A 81 -2.57 -1.43 4.70
CA PHE A 81 -1.37 -0.78 5.21
C PHE A 81 -1.80 0.47 5.97
N VAL A 82 -1.32 0.62 7.21
CA VAL A 82 -1.62 1.75 8.08
C VAL A 82 -0.32 2.45 8.50
N GLN A 83 -0.42 3.76 8.67
CA GLN A 83 0.71 4.60 9.05
C GLN A 83 0.99 4.49 10.55
N VAL A 84 2.26 4.34 10.89
CA VAL A 84 2.76 4.38 12.27
C VAL A 84 3.81 5.48 12.39
N PRO A 85 3.99 6.09 13.57
CA PRO A 85 5.01 7.10 13.74
C PRO A 85 6.39 6.48 13.54
N LYS A 86 7.30 7.23 12.88
CA LYS A 86 8.70 6.83 12.82
C LYS A 86 9.25 6.72 14.23
N VAL A 87 9.77 5.54 14.57
CA VAL A 87 10.50 5.36 15.82
C VAL A 87 11.89 5.95 15.57
N ALA A 88 12.34 6.87 16.44
CA ALA A 88 13.72 7.33 16.39
C ALA A 88 14.62 6.11 16.58
N SER A 89 15.52 5.88 15.62
CA SER A 89 16.54 4.84 15.71
C SER A 89 17.60 5.20 16.75
#